data_AF-A0AAU9EM28-F1
#
_entry.id   AF-A0AAU9EM28-F1
#
_cell.length_a   1.000
_cell.length_b   1.000
_cell.length_c   1.000
_cell.angle_alpha   90.00
_cell.angle_beta   90.00
_cell.angle_gamma   90.00
#
_symmetry.space_group_name_H-M   'P 1'
#
loop_
_entity.id
_entity.type
_entity.pdbx_description
1 polymer ?
#
loop_
_entity_poly.entity_id
_entity_poly.type
_entity_poly.pdbx_seq_one_letter_code
_entity_poly.pdbx_strand_id
1 'polypeptide(L)'
;MIDLTEKDILVVKQPSVWDTGNSILYRMCKKYPKHDDDGEIIAKIWLIGRSYAASVERRRNASEINDDFYAEVVAPAMKKAKIDSWLASINKRAEPGDPQTVVVHKKFMDILNSISDLNKRALASKYLHFHNPNVFFIYDSRVRKAITKVVPRLNYIPAIEVDEYDKEYRDYVRRCVWLHNKIGEVFNKRLSPREVDTLLINLTNNESRIQFG
;
A
#
# COMPACT_ATOMS: atom_id res chain seq x y z
N MET A 1 -9.54 -13.61 18.60
CA MET A 1 -8.47 -13.58 17.57
C MET A 1 -8.54 -14.89 16.81
N ILE A 2 -9.07 -14.98 15.60
CA ILE A 2 -9.88 -14.06 14.79
C ILE A 2 -11.37 -14.22 15.20
N ASP A 3 -12.14 -13.14 15.35
CA ASP A 3 -13.62 -13.21 15.39
C ASP A 3 -14.14 -12.59 14.08
N LEU A 4 -13.86 -13.28 12.98
CA LEU A 4 -14.35 -12.94 11.65
C LEU A 4 -15.35 -14.00 11.26
N THR A 5 -16.41 -13.57 10.60
CA THR A 5 -17.45 -14.43 10.08
C THR A 5 -17.30 -14.58 8.57
N GLU A 6 -17.93 -15.60 8.00
CA GLU A 6 -17.99 -15.73 6.54
C GLU A 6 -18.62 -14.49 5.88
N LYS A 7 -19.57 -13.85 6.56
CA LYS A 7 -20.18 -12.58 6.10
C LYS A 7 -19.15 -11.47 5.93
N ASP A 8 -18.20 -11.33 6.86
CA ASP A 8 -17.13 -10.33 6.76
C ASP A 8 -16.26 -10.57 5.51
N ILE A 9 -16.01 -11.84 5.18
CA ILE A 9 -15.24 -12.24 4.00
C ILE A 9 -16.03 -12.04 2.70
N LEU A 10 -17.34 -12.31 2.70
CA LEU A 10 -18.18 -12.13 1.51
C LEU A 10 -18.41 -10.66 1.18
N VAL A 11 -18.58 -9.79 2.20
CA VAL A 11 -18.82 -8.36 1.99
C VAL A 11 -17.66 -7.68 1.28
N VAL A 12 -16.40 -8.05 1.56
CA VAL A 12 -15.24 -7.40 0.92
C VAL A 12 -15.06 -7.76 -0.54
N LYS A 13 -15.75 -8.80 -1.02
CA LYS A 13 -15.79 -9.20 -2.44
C LYS A 13 -16.89 -8.50 -3.22
N GLN A 14 -17.80 -7.79 -2.55
CA GLN A 14 -18.88 -7.07 -3.21
C GLN A 14 -18.38 -5.73 -3.76
N PRO A 15 -18.97 -5.25 -4.87
CA PRO A 15 -18.65 -3.94 -5.40
C PRO A 15 -18.86 -2.83 -4.36
N SER A 16 -17.91 -1.91 -4.31
CA SER A 16 -17.94 -0.71 -3.49
C SER A 16 -18.16 0.53 -4.34
N VAL A 17 -18.83 1.54 -3.78
CA VAL A 17 -18.95 2.87 -4.40
C VAL A 17 -17.58 3.51 -4.69
N TRP A 18 -16.53 3.08 -3.99
CA TRP A 18 -15.16 3.54 -4.19
C TRP A 18 -14.42 2.85 -5.35
N ASP A 19 -14.97 1.77 -5.90
CA ASP A 19 -14.29 0.96 -6.92
C ASP A 19 -14.09 1.71 -8.23
N THR A 20 -15.01 2.59 -8.60
CA THR A 20 -14.87 3.43 -9.80
C THR A 20 -13.61 4.29 -9.73
N GLY A 21 -13.40 4.98 -8.61
CA GLY A 21 -12.20 5.80 -8.39
C GLY A 21 -10.92 4.96 -8.41
N ASN A 22 -10.95 3.79 -7.74
CA ASN A 22 -9.82 2.87 -7.74
C ASN A 22 -9.50 2.35 -9.15
N SER A 23 -10.52 2.02 -9.95
CA SER A 23 -10.36 1.53 -11.32
C SER A 23 -9.67 2.55 -12.24
N ILE A 24 -9.86 3.85 -11.99
CA ILE A 24 -9.19 4.93 -12.73
C ILE A 24 -7.69 4.91 -12.40
N LEU A 25 -7.34 4.81 -11.13
CA LEU A 25 -5.94 4.76 -10.69
C LEU A 25 -5.21 3.49 -11.16
N TYR A 26 -5.87 2.33 -11.12
CA TYR A 26 -5.31 1.09 -11.68
C TYR A 26 -5.12 1.19 -13.19
N ARG A 27 -6.11 1.73 -13.93
CA ARG A 27 -5.97 1.94 -15.39
C ARG A 27 -4.84 2.89 -15.72
N MET A 28 -4.67 3.96 -14.95
CA MET A 28 -3.57 4.90 -15.14
C MET A 28 -2.22 4.20 -15.00
N CYS A 29 -1.97 3.44 -13.92
CA CYS A 29 -0.70 2.75 -13.74
C CYS A 29 -0.49 1.63 -14.77
N LYS A 30 -1.57 0.98 -15.23
CA LYS A 30 -1.51 -0.01 -16.31
C LYS A 30 -1.18 0.62 -17.68
N LYS A 31 -1.73 1.80 -17.96
CA LYS A 31 -1.52 2.53 -19.22
C LYS A 31 -0.14 3.19 -19.27
N TYR A 32 0.33 3.67 -18.13
CA TYR A 32 1.58 4.43 -17.95
C TYR A 32 2.50 3.74 -16.92
N PRO A 33 2.98 2.51 -17.21
CA PRO A 33 3.68 1.70 -16.21
C PRO A 33 5.11 2.20 -15.93
N LYS A 34 5.72 2.93 -16.87
CA LYS A 34 7.13 3.35 -16.82
C LYS A 34 7.33 4.69 -16.11
N HIS A 35 8.58 4.98 -15.77
CA HIS A 35 8.99 6.21 -15.09
C HIS A 35 10.00 6.99 -15.94
N ASP A 36 9.72 7.16 -17.24
CA ASP A 36 10.55 7.88 -18.22
C ASP A 36 9.92 9.18 -18.74
N ASP A 37 8.61 9.38 -18.55
CA ASP A 37 7.91 10.63 -18.83
C ASP A 37 7.51 11.37 -17.54
N ASP A 38 7.78 12.69 -17.51
CA ASP A 38 7.59 13.51 -16.32
C ASP A 38 6.09 13.70 -16.02
N GLY A 39 5.27 13.89 -17.05
CA GLY A 39 3.81 14.04 -16.91
C GLY A 39 3.16 12.77 -16.38
N GLU A 40 3.56 11.61 -16.88
CA GLU A 40 3.10 10.31 -16.39
C GLU A 40 3.51 10.05 -14.93
N ILE A 41 4.75 10.38 -14.56
CA ILE A 41 5.23 10.27 -13.18
C ILE A 41 4.38 11.15 -12.25
N ILE A 42 4.25 12.44 -12.60
CA ILE A 42 3.52 13.43 -11.80
C ILE A 42 2.06 13.01 -11.66
N ALA A 43 1.39 12.66 -12.75
CA ALA A 43 -0.01 12.22 -12.71
C ALA A 43 -0.20 11.04 -11.74
N LYS A 44 0.68 10.04 -11.79
CA LYS A 44 0.59 8.87 -10.90
C LYS A 44 0.76 9.25 -9.44
N ILE A 45 1.84 9.93 -9.09
CA ILE A 45 2.18 10.21 -7.68
C ILE A 45 1.21 11.24 -7.07
N TRP A 46 0.80 12.24 -7.86
CA TRP A 46 -0.14 13.27 -7.45
C TRP A 46 -1.55 12.70 -7.20
N LEU A 47 -2.12 12.00 -8.18
CA LEU A 47 -3.49 11.50 -8.08
C LEU A 47 -3.62 10.42 -6.99
N ILE A 48 -2.68 9.46 -6.93
CA ILE A 48 -2.67 8.45 -5.87
C ILE A 48 -2.49 9.13 -4.50
N GLY A 49 -1.56 10.07 -4.39
CA GLY A 49 -1.29 10.81 -3.16
C GLY A 49 -2.52 11.56 -2.65
N ARG A 50 -3.19 12.35 -3.50
CA ARG A 50 -4.34 13.16 -3.10
C ARG A 50 -5.60 12.33 -2.85
N SER A 51 -5.92 11.35 -3.70
CA SER A 51 -7.10 10.50 -3.52
C SER A 51 -7.06 9.71 -2.21
N TYR A 52 -5.86 9.43 -1.67
CA TYR A 52 -5.68 8.65 -0.45
C TYR A 52 -5.11 9.44 0.73
N ALA A 53 -5.19 10.77 0.68
CA ALA A 53 -4.69 11.69 1.71
C ALA A 53 -3.25 11.38 2.15
N ALA A 54 -2.41 10.96 1.20
CA ALA A 54 -1.05 10.53 1.41
C ALA A 54 -0.05 11.33 0.55
N SER A 55 -0.38 12.57 0.18
CA SER A 55 0.40 13.35 -0.79
C SER A 55 1.86 13.57 -0.36
N VAL A 56 2.76 13.59 -1.36
CA VAL A 56 4.21 13.71 -1.16
C VAL A 56 4.59 15.08 -0.58
N GLU A 57 3.89 16.13 -0.97
CA GLU A 57 4.05 17.51 -0.48
C GLU A 57 3.53 17.72 0.95
N ARG A 58 2.70 16.81 1.46
CA ARG A 58 2.02 17.00 2.75
C ARG A 58 3.03 17.24 3.88
N ARG A 59 2.88 18.36 4.60
CA ARG A 59 3.75 18.86 5.69
C ARG A 59 5.06 19.53 5.23
N ARG A 60 5.22 19.88 3.95
CA ARG A 60 6.24 20.85 3.52
C ARG A 60 5.82 22.27 3.91
N ASN A 61 6.79 23.19 4.06
CA ASN A 61 6.53 24.59 4.34
C ASN A 61 5.70 25.22 3.22
N ALA A 62 4.67 26.00 3.58
CA ALA A 62 3.68 26.55 2.65
C ALA A 62 4.20 27.64 1.70
N SER A 63 5.50 27.95 1.75
CA SER A 63 6.15 29.03 0.99
C SER A 63 6.59 28.64 -0.42
N GLU A 64 6.51 27.36 -0.80
CA GLU A 64 6.90 26.88 -2.13
C GLU A 64 5.70 26.68 -3.06
N ILE A 65 5.86 27.06 -4.33
CA ILE A 65 4.87 26.80 -5.38
C ILE A 65 4.80 25.29 -5.61
N ASN A 66 3.62 24.72 -5.37
CA ASN A 66 3.44 23.26 -5.34
C ASN A 66 3.65 22.61 -6.72
N ASP A 67 3.33 23.30 -7.81
CA ASP A 67 3.48 22.77 -9.17
C ASP A 67 4.96 22.63 -9.57
N ASP A 68 5.78 23.63 -9.23
CA ASP A 68 7.22 23.60 -9.44
C ASP A 68 7.87 22.44 -8.66
N PHE A 69 7.39 22.15 -7.45
CA PHE A 69 7.87 21.00 -6.70
C PHE A 69 7.68 19.65 -7.43
N TYR A 70 6.53 19.45 -8.08
CA TYR A 70 6.30 18.22 -8.83
C TYR A 70 7.19 18.13 -10.08
N ALA A 71 7.30 19.23 -10.83
CA ALA A 71 8.07 19.29 -12.07
C ALA A 71 9.59 19.27 -11.85
N GLU A 72 10.09 19.99 -10.84
CA GLU A 72 11.52 20.23 -10.63
C GLU A 72 12.17 19.27 -9.63
N VAL A 73 11.38 18.66 -8.72
CA VAL A 73 11.91 17.78 -7.67
C VAL A 73 11.39 16.36 -7.81
N VAL A 74 10.06 16.17 -7.82
CA VAL A 74 9.46 14.83 -7.77
C VAL A 74 9.75 14.02 -9.05
N ALA A 75 9.43 14.58 -10.22
CA ALA A 75 9.64 13.89 -11.49
C ALA A 75 11.12 13.56 -11.74
N PRO A 76 12.08 14.50 -11.62
CA PRO A 76 13.49 14.19 -11.82
C PRO A 76 14.03 13.13 -10.87
N ALA A 77 13.64 13.16 -9.58
CA ALA A 77 14.08 12.18 -8.61
C ALA A 77 13.54 10.77 -8.92
N MET A 78 12.27 10.64 -9.29
CA MET A 78 11.66 9.36 -9.64
C MET A 78 12.18 8.81 -10.97
N LYS A 79 12.44 9.67 -11.95
CA LYS A 79 13.00 9.31 -13.26
C LYS A 79 14.45 8.84 -13.18
N LYS A 80 15.26 9.47 -12.32
CA LYS A 80 16.64 9.05 -12.02
C LYS A 80 16.68 7.72 -11.27
N ALA A 81 15.62 7.39 -10.54
CA ALA A 81 15.54 6.16 -9.76
C ALA A 81 15.28 4.92 -10.62
N LYS A 82 15.70 3.76 -10.12
CA LYS A 82 15.58 2.47 -10.80
C LYS A 82 14.23 1.78 -10.54
N ILE A 83 13.14 2.54 -10.42
CA ILE A 83 11.81 2.05 -9.99
C ILE A 83 11.33 0.90 -10.89
N ASP A 84 11.43 1.07 -12.21
CA ASP A 84 11.00 0.05 -13.18
C ASP A 84 11.81 -1.25 -13.07
N SER A 85 13.12 -1.14 -12.79
CA SER A 85 13.99 -2.30 -12.58
C SER A 85 13.64 -3.04 -11.29
N TRP A 86 13.31 -2.31 -10.22
CA TRP A 86 12.88 -2.89 -8.96
C TRP A 86 11.53 -3.60 -9.10
N LEU A 87 10.56 -3.00 -9.79
CA LEU A 87 9.27 -3.63 -10.06
C LEU A 87 9.44 -4.87 -10.95
N ALA A 88 10.33 -4.83 -11.95
CA ALA A 88 10.63 -5.98 -12.80
C ALA A 88 11.38 -7.11 -12.07
N SER A 89 12.06 -6.82 -10.95
CA SER A 89 12.75 -7.82 -10.15
C SER A 89 11.80 -8.71 -9.32
N ILE A 90 10.55 -8.27 -9.13
CA ILE A 90 9.53 -9.06 -8.44
C ILE A 90 9.11 -10.19 -9.38
N ASN A 91 9.13 -11.42 -8.86
CA ASN A 91 8.72 -12.59 -9.64
C ASN A 91 7.28 -12.42 -10.15
N LYS A 92 7.01 -12.75 -11.41
CA LYS A 92 5.64 -12.70 -11.97
C LYS A 92 4.66 -13.63 -11.23
N ARG A 93 5.18 -14.66 -10.57
CA ARG A 93 4.45 -15.60 -9.70
C ARG A 93 4.61 -15.26 -8.20
N ALA A 94 5.15 -14.09 -7.87
CA ALA A 94 5.26 -13.64 -6.49
C ALA A 94 3.87 -13.57 -5.86
N GLU A 95 3.82 -13.98 -4.60
CA GLU A 95 2.64 -13.93 -3.76
C GLU A 95 2.71 -12.71 -2.83
N PRO A 96 1.58 -12.24 -2.28
CA PRO A 96 1.61 -11.27 -1.21
C PRO A 96 2.55 -11.72 -0.08
N GLY A 97 3.50 -10.86 0.30
CA GLY A 97 4.52 -11.21 1.30
C GLY A 97 5.85 -11.68 0.74
N ASP A 98 6.02 -11.73 -0.59
CA ASP A 98 7.32 -11.98 -1.22
C ASP A 98 8.39 -11.01 -0.66
N PRO A 99 9.54 -11.51 -0.20
CA PRO A 99 10.66 -10.72 0.32
C PRO A 99 11.01 -9.49 -0.51
N GLN A 100 11.00 -9.60 -1.85
CA GLN A 100 11.34 -8.48 -2.72
C GLN A 100 10.33 -7.36 -2.68
N THR A 101 9.06 -7.63 -2.37
CA THR A 101 8.06 -6.54 -2.21
C THR A 101 8.40 -5.65 -1.02
N VAL A 102 8.96 -6.20 0.05
CA VAL A 102 9.41 -5.42 1.23
C VAL A 102 10.64 -4.58 0.89
N VAL A 103 11.58 -5.14 0.13
CA VAL A 103 12.79 -4.44 -0.34
C VAL A 103 12.41 -3.28 -1.28
N VAL A 104 11.57 -3.54 -2.28
CA VAL A 104 11.09 -2.54 -3.24
C VAL A 104 10.33 -1.42 -2.52
N HIS A 105 9.54 -1.76 -1.50
CA HIS A 105 8.86 -0.78 -0.67
C HIS A 105 9.84 0.14 0.06
N LYS A 106 10.89 -0.41 0.69
CA LYS A 106 11.94 0.39 1.35
C LYS A 106 12.63 1.34 0.37
N LYS A 107 13.08 0.83 -0.78
CA LYS A 107 13.74 1.63 -1.81
C LYS A 107 12.88 2.78 -2.32
N PHE A 108 11.60 2.51 -2.56
CA PHE A 108 10.68 3.56 -3.00
C PHE A 108 10.38 4.56 -1.88
N MET A 109 10.24 4.10 -0.64
CA MET A 109 10.09 4.97 0.52
C MET A 109 11.30 5.90 0.71
N ASP A 110 12.51 5.42 0.44
CA ASP A 110 13.75 6.20 0.56
C ASP A 110 13.83 7.32 -0.49
N ILE A 111 13.36 7.07 -1.70
CA ILE A 111 13.19 8.14 -2.71
C ILE A 111 12.24 9.20 -2.16
N LEU A 112 11.06 8.80 -1.67
CA LEU A 112 10.08 9.76 -1.15
C LEU A 112 10.61 10.51 0.07
N ASN A 113 11.45 9.87 0.90
CA ASN A 113 12.14 10.53 1.99
C ASN A 113 13.12 11.58 1.46
N SER A 114 13.97 11.24 0.49
CA SER A 114 14.92 12.19 -0.11
C SER A 114 14.27 13.41 -0.77
N ILE A 115 13.00 13.29 -1.18
CA ILE A 115 12.21 14.36 -1.80
C ILE A 115 11.49 15.23 -0.77
N SER A 116 11.05 14.64 0.36
CA SER A 116 10.09 15.28 1.28
C SER A 116 10.55 15.37 2.73
N ASP A 117 11.75 14.87 3.04
CA ASP A 117 12.34 14.72 4.38
C ASP A 117 11.46 13.95 5.37
N LEU A 118 10.55 13.11 4.85
CA LEU A 118 9.56 12.39 5.62
C LEU A 118 9.45 10.94 5.19
N ASN A 119 9.25 10.05 6.18
CA ASN A 119 8.96 8.63 5.92
C ASN A 119 7.53 8.45 5.40
N LYS A 120 7.33 8.63 4.10
CA LYS A 120 6.04 8.53 3.39
C LYS A 120 5.59 7.08 3.18
N ARG A 121 5.65 6.26 4.23
CA ARG A 121 5.37 4.81 4.23
C ARG A 121 4.01 4.44 3.59
N ALA A 122 2.97 5.20 3.94
CA ALA A 122 1.62 5.01 3.41
C ALA A 122 1.55 5.31 1.91
N LEU A 123 2.17 6.42 1.46
CA LEU A 123 2.24 6.75 0.04
C LEU A 123 2.97 5.67 -0.74
N ALA A 124 4.13 5.23 -0.24
CA ALA A 124 4.92 4.17 -0.87
C ALA A 124 4.10 2.89 -1.08
N SER A 125 3.40 2.42 -0.04
CA SER A 125 2.57 1.21 -0.13
C SER A 125 1.43 1.33 -1.13
N LYS A 126 0.76 2.49 -1.18
CA LYS A 126 -0.38 2.73 -2.08
C LYS A 126 0.08 2.85 -3.52
N TYR A 127 1.15 3.61 -3.76
CA TYR A 127 1.75 3.76 -5.07
C TYR A 127 2.13 2.39 -5.67
N LEU A 128 2.89 1.59 -4.91
CA LEU A 128 3.33 0.27 -5.36
C LEU A 128 2.15 -0.70 -5.53
N HIS A 129 1.12 -0.62 -4.68
CA HIS A 129 -0.11 -1.39 -4.87
C HIS A 129 -0.84 -1.05 -6.16
N PHE A 130 -0.93 0.23 -6.55
CA PHE A 130 -1.56 0.58 -7.83
C PHE A 130 -0.77 0.10 -9.05
N HIS A 131 0.56 -0.03 -8.92
CA HIS A 131 1.42 -0.62 -9.96
C HIS A 131 1.38 -2.14 -10.01
N ASN A 132 1.29 -2.80 -8.86
CA ASN A 132 1.23 -4.27 -8.77
C ASN A 132 0.29 -4.73 -7.63
N PRO A 133 -1.04 -4.74 -7.87
CA PRO A 133 -2.05 -4.90 -6.82
C PRO A 133 -2.08 -6.27 -6.15
N ASN A 134 -1.49 -7.27 -6.79
CA ASN A 134 -1.54 -8.65 -6.33
C ASN A 134 -0.48 -8.98 -5.29
N VAL A 135 0.54 -8.15 -5.10
CA VAL A 135 1.69 -8.49 -4.24
C VAL A 135 1.96 -7.46 -3.15
N PHE A 136 1.54 -6.20 -3.33
CA PHE A 136 1.75 -5.16 -2.33
C PHE A 136 0.51 -4.97 -1.45
N PHE A 137 0.69 -5.07 -0.13
CA PHE A 137 -0.33 -4.67 0.83
C PHE A 137 -0.35 -3.15 1.01
N ILE A 138 -1.55 -2.59 1.11
CA ILE A 138 -1.77 -1.17 1.40
C ILE A 138 -1.57 -0.94 2.88
N TYR A 139 -0.88 0.16 3.20
CA TYR A 139 -0.58 0.55 4.56
C TYR A 139 -1.10 1.97 4.84
N ASP A 140 -1.83 2.12 5.93
CA ASP A 140 -2.10 3.38 6.60
C ASP A 140 -2.32 3.17 8.11
N SER A 141 -2.55 4.27 8.84
CA SER A 141 -2.70 4.22 10.29
C SER A 141 -3.95 3.45 10.77
N ARG A 142 -5.01 3.38 9.96
CA ARG A 142 -6.26 2.68 10.30
C ARG A 142 -6.06 1.18 10.19
N VAL A 143 -5.59 0.70 9.03
CA VAL A 143 -5.36 -0.73 8.80
C VAL A 143 -4.26 -1.29 9.69
N ARG A 144 -3.22 -0.49 9.99
CA ARG A 144 -2.17 -0.86 10.95
C ARG A 144 -2.71 -1.10 12.36
N LYS A 145 -3.70 -0.33 12.80
CA LYS A 145 -4.34 -0.54 14.10
C LYS A 145 -5.25 -1.77 14.06
N ALA A 146 -6.11 -1.86 13.05
CA ALA A 146 -7.06 -2.96 12.90
C ALA A 146 -6.38 -4.33 12.85
N ILE A 147 -5.30 -4.48 12.08
CA ILE A 147 -4.64 -5.78 11.89
C ILE A 147 -4.18 -6.38 13.23
N THR A 148 -3.72 -5.57 14.18
CA THR A 148 -3.25 -6.04 15.49
C THR A 148 -4.34 -6.65 16.38
N LYS A 149 -5.61 -6.40 16.07
CA LYS A 149 -6.75 -6.94 16.81
C LYS A 149 -7.17 -8.33 16.31
N VAL A 150 -6.90 -8.61 15.04
CA VAL A 150 -7.33 -9.85 14.39
C VAL A 150 -6.20 -10.87 14.22
N VAL A 151 -4.94 -10.50 14.42
CA VAL A 151 -3.79 -11.43 14.29
C VAL A 151 -3.10 -11.67 15.64
N PRO A 152 -2.32 -12.75 15.79
CA PRO A 152 -1.51 -12.98 16.97
C PRO A 152 -0.42 -11.94 17.15
N ARG A 153 0.19 -11.98 18.34
CA ARG A 153 1.39 -11.21 18.62
C ARG A 153 2.48 -11.59 17.61
N LEU A 154 3.27 -10.59 17.23
CA LEU A 154 4.22 -10.69 16.11
C LEU A 154 5.27 -11.79 16.30
N ASN A 155 5.60 -12.16 17.55
CA ASN A 155 6.54 -13.25 17.87
C ASN A 155 6.01 -14.64 17.48
N TYR A 156 4.70 -14.80 17.25
CA TYR A 156 4.10 -16.04 16.77
C TYR A 156 3.89 -16.06 15.23
N ILE A 157 4.28 -14.99 14.55
CA ILE A 157 4.14 -14.85 13.10
C ILE A 157 5.52 -15.04 12.47
N PRO A 158 5.67 -15.89 11.43
CA PRO A 158 6.95 -16.05 10.73
C PRO A 158 7.54 -14.71 10.28
N ALA A 159 8.87 -14.61 10.30
CA ALA A 159 9.59 -13.47 9.79
C ALA A 159 9.67 -13.52 8.25
N ILE A 160 9.80 -12.33 7.65
CA ILE A 160 10.21 -12.19 6.26
C ILE A 160 11.70 -11.85 6.31
N GLU A 161 12.54 -12.81 5.94
CA GLU A 161 14.00 -12.68 5.99
C GLU A 161 14.50 -11.87 4.79
N VAL A 162 14.94 -10.65 5.07
CA VAL A 162 15.51 -9.69 4.10
C VAL A 162 16.44 -8.75 4.84
N ASP A 163 17.50 -8.28 4.16
CA ASP A 163 18.48 -7.36 4.76
C ASP A 163 18.05 -5.90 4.66
N GLU A 164 17.42 -5.53 3.54
CA GLU A 164 17.02 -4.15 3.26
C GLU A 164 15.50 -4.01 3.39
N TYR A 165 15.05 -3.45 4.52
CA TYR A 165 13.63 -3.29 4.75
C TYR A 165 13.30 -2.12 5.65
N ASP A 166 12.04 -1.74 5.55
CA ASP A 166 11.40 -0.91 6.54
C ASP A 166 10.76 -1.76 7.64
N LYS A 167 11.16 -1.58 8.92
CA LYS A 167 10.71 -2.46 10.01
C LYS A 167 9.20 -2.46 10.21
N GLU A 168 8.58 -1.29 10.25
CA GLU A 168 7.15 -1.16 10.53
C GLU A 168 6.30 -1.70 9.37
N TYR A 169 6.69 -1.45 8.12
CA TYR A 169 6.01 -2.00 6.96
C TYR A 169 6.22 -3.51 6.85
N ARG A 170 7.43 -4.04 7.08
CA ARG A 170 7.69 -5.49 7.11
C ARG A 170 6.84 -6.19 8.16
N ASP A 171 6.80 -5.65 9.38
CA ASP A 171 6.01 -6.20 10.48
C ASP A 171 4.50 -6.11 10.21
N TYR A 172 4.06 -5.14 9.41
CA TYR A 172 2.70 -5.07 8.91
C TYR A 172 2.42 -6.14 7.85
N VAL A 173 3.28 -6.27 6.83
CA VAL A 173 3.16 -7.29 5.77
C VAL A 173 3.11 -8.69 6.36
N ARG A 174 3.98 -9.01 7.33
CA ARG A 174 3.95 -10.29 8.07
C ARG A 174 2.57 -10.62 8.63
N ARG A 175 1.92 -9.63 9.25
CA ARG A 175 0.57 -9.80 9.80
C ARG A 175 -0.48 -9.98 8.70
N CYS A 176 -0.37 -9.23 7.61
CA CYS A 176 -1.27 -9.37 6.46
C CYS A 176 -1.15 -10.74 5.80
N VAL A 177 0.07 -11.26 5.63
CA VAL A 177 0.33 -12.62 5.11
C VAL A 177 -0.28 -13.68 6.03
N TRP A 178 -0.07 -13.54 7.34
CA TRP A 178 -0.67 -14.46 8.32
C TRP A 178 -2.21 -14.45 8.23
N LEU A 179 -2.83 -13.27 8.20
CA LEU A 179 -4.27 -13.12 8.07
C LEU A 179 -4.78 -13.69 6.74
N HIS A 180 -4.12 -13.36 5.64
CA HIS A 180 -4.42 -13.85 4.29
C HIS A 180 -4.45 -15.40 4.25
N ASN A 181 -3.40 -16.03 4.78
CA ASN A 181 -3.29 -17.48 4.82
C ASN A 181 -4.34 -18.09 5.75
N LYS A 182 -4.58 -17.48 6.92
CA LYS A 182 -5.55 -17.98 7.88
C LYS A 182 -6.98 -17.93 7.34
N ILE A 183 -7.33 -16.90 6.57
CA ILE A 183 -8.62 -16.82 5.88
C ILE A 183 -8.74 -17.94 4.82
N GLY A 184 -7.67 -18.20 4.09
CA GLY A 184 -7.58 -19.32 3.15
C GLY A 184 -7.83 -20.67 3.82
N GLU A 185 -7.19 -20.92 4.95
CA GLU A 185 -7.35 -22.16 5.72
C GLU A 185 -8.76 -22.33 6.30
N VAL A 186 -9.32 -21.28 6.90
CA VAL A 186 -10.57 -21.39 7.68
C VAL A 186 -11.82 -21.27 6.81
N PHE A 187 -11.81 -20.36 5.83
CA PHE A 187 -12.99 -20.07 5.01
C PHE A 187 -12.89 -20.62 3.58
N ASN A 188 -11.77 -21.26 3.22
CA ASN A 188 -11.49 -21.70 1.85
C ASN A 188 -11.67 -20.57 0.82
N LYS A 189 -11.27 -19.35 1.20
CA LYS A 189 -11.32 -18.14 0.35
C LYS A 189 -9.95 -17.50 0.29
N ARG A 190 -9.57 -17.05 -0.90
CA ARG A 190 -8.37 -16.25 -1.12
C ARG A 190 -8.76 -14.79 -1.31
N LEU A 191 -8.15 -13.91 -0.50
CA LEU A 191 -8.34 -12.47 -0.59
C LEU A 191 -7.14 -11.83 -1.30
N SER A 192 -7.37 -10.88 -2.17
CA SER A 192 -6.33 -10.01 -2.70
C SER A 192 -5.82 -9.05 -1.61
N PRO A 193 -4.63 -8.44 -1.78
CA PRO A 193 -4.17 -7.39 -0.88
C PRO A 193 -5.16 -6.24 -0.70
N ARG A 194 -5.93 -5.91 -1.75
CA ARG A 194 -7.01 -4.91 -1.67
C ARG A 194 -8.17 -5.39 -0.82
N GLU A 195 -8.62 -6.63 -0.98
CA GLU A 195 -9.70 -7.18 -0.16
C GLU A 195 -9.31 -7.29 1.32
N VAL A 196 -8.03 -7.60 1.61
CA VAL A 196 -7.49 -7.53 2.99
C VAL A 196 -7.52 -6.11 3.54
N ASP A 197 -7.14 -5.10 2.75
CA ASP A 197 -7.24 -3.68 3.11
C ASP A 197 -8.70 -3.28 3.42
N THR A 198 -9.64 -3.61 2.53
CA THR A 198 -11.07 -3.36 2.72
C THR A 198 -11.62 -4.03 3.98
N LEU A 199 -11.22 -5.28 4.26
CA LEU A 199 -11.60 -5.98 5.48
C LEU A 199 -11.19 -5.22 6.74
N LEU A 200 -9.92 -4.79 6.80
CA LEU A 200 -9.38 -4.06 7.94
C LEU A 200 -10.02 -2.66 8.11
N ILE A 201 -10.35 -1.99 7.00
CA ILE A 201 -11.09 -0.73 7.02
C ILE A 201 -12.50 -0.93 7.57
N ASN A 202 -13.22 -1.96 7.12
CA ASN A 202 -14.57 -2.25 7.58
C ASN A 202 -14.60 -2.53 9.10
N LEU A 203 -13.64 -3.29 9.61
CA LEU A 203 -13.49 -3.53 11.05
C LEU A 203 -13.30 -2.21 11.82
N THR A 204 -12.42 -1.32 11.34
CA THR A 204 -12.19 -0.01 11.97
C THR A 204 -13.45 0.87 11.98
N ASN A 205 -14.19 0.87 10.88
CA ASN A 205 -15.41 1.67 10.73
C ASN A 205 -16.54 1.16 11.63
N ASN A 206 -16.70 -0.16 11.75
CA ASN A 206 -17.71 -0.76 12.62
C ASN A 206 -17.45 -0.43 14.09
N GLU A 207 -16.19 -0.54 14.54
CA GLU A 207 -15.81 -0.11 15.90
C GLU A 207 -16.12 1.37 16.13
N SER A 208 -15.79 2.23 15.17
CA SER A 208 -16.05 3.67 15.29
C SER A 208 -17.56 3.97 15.34
N ARG A 209 -18.38 3.25 14.57
CA ARG A 209 -19.84 3.36 14.62
C ARG A 209 -20.43 2.91 15.96
N ILE A 210 -19.87 1.85 16.57
CA ILE A 210 -20.31 1.40 17.90
C ILE A 210 -19.88 2.40 18.99
N GLN A 211 -18.71 3.02 18.84
CA GLN A 211 -18.18 3.95 19.83
C GLN A 211 -18.84 5.33 19.81
N PHE A 212 -19.30 5.79 18.63
CA PHE A 212 -19.76 7.17 18.43
C PHE A 212 -21.15 7.30 17.78
N GLY A 213 -21.85 6.19 17.51
CA GLY A 213 -23.21 6.15 16.97
C GLY A 213 -24.21 5.77 18.06
#